data_AF-G8RHX7-F1
#
_entry.id   AF-G8RHX7-F1
#
_cell.length_a   1.000
_cell.length_b   1.000
_cell.length_c   1.000
_cell.angle_alpha   90.00
_cell.angle_beta   90.00
_cell.angle_gamma   90.00
#
_symmetry.space_group_name_H-M   'P 1'
#
loop_
_entity.id
_entity.type
_entity.pdbx_description
1 polymer ?
#
loop_
_entity_poly.entity_id
_entity_poly.type
_entity_poly.pdbx_seq_one_letter_code
_entity_poly.pdbx_strand_id
1 'polypeptide(L)' 'MELPIPDYDQLPITELRHRIRSLEEGPLRELFQHETEHGNRIPVLELIHARLRELTHGAEPSPGDPANTPRVAGPPTD' A
#
# COMPACT_ATOMS: atom_id res chain seq x y z
N MET A 1 -10.41 -9.08 16.02
CA MET A 1 -11.30 -8.26 15.17
C MET A 1 -11.24 -8.84 13.77
N GLU A 2 -12.33 -8.78 13.01
CA GLU A 2 -12.31 -9.24 11.63
C GLU A 2 -11.63 -8.15 10.78
N LEU A 3 -10.52 -8.50 10.13
CA LEU A 3 -9.75 -7.52 9.37
C LEU A 3 -10.43 -7.18 8.04
N PRO A 4 -10.25 -5.97 7.51
CA PRO A 4 -10.78 -5.57 6.20
C PRO A 4 -10.32 -6.44 5.02
N ILE A 5 -9.24 -7.20 5.21
CA ILE A 5 -8.68 -8.12 4.22
C ILE A 5 -8.75 -9.54 4.79
N PRO A 6 -9.48 -10.46 4.14
CA PRO A 6 -9.47 -11.88 4.52
C PRO A 6 -8.07 -12.48 4.40
N ASP A 7 -7.71 -13.31 5.37
CA ASP A 7 -6.42 -14.01 5.47
C ASP A 7 -5.20 -13.08 5.43
N TYR A 8 -5.36 -11.82 5.84
CA TYR A 8 -4.35 -10.75 5.71
C TYR A 8 -2.92 -11.14 6.14
N ASP A 9 -2.78 -11.87 7.24
CA ASP A 9 -1.47 -12.28 7.76
C ASP A 9 -0.74 -13.28 6.84
N GLN A 10 -1.50 -14.04 6.05
CA GLN A 10 -0.98 -15.07 5.13
C GLN A 10 -0.70 -14.54 3.73
N LEU A 11 -1.16 -13.33 3.41
CA LEU A 11 -1.03 -12.79 2.06
C LEU A 11 0.40 -12.30 1.77
N PRO A 12 0.92 -12.56 0.56
CA PRO A 12 2.17 -11.99 0.12
C PRO A 12 2.03 -10.47 -0.12
N ILE A 13 3.14 -9.75 0.04
CA ILE A 13 3.18 -8.29 -0.13
C ILE A 13 2.67 -7.80 -1.50
N THR A 14 2.90 -8.58 -2.56
CA THR A 14 2.43 -8.28 -3.90
C THR A 14 0.91 -8.23 -3.95
N GLU A 15 0.22 -9.18 -3.30
CA GLU A 15 -1.23 -9.21 -3.24
C GLU A 15 -1.79 -8.13 -2.31
N LEU A 16 -1.13 -7.90 -1.17
CA LEU A 16 -1.48 -6.82 -0.25
C LEU A 16 -1.45 -5.45 -0.95
N ARG A 17 -0.47 -5.19 -1.83
CA ARG A 17 -0.40 -3.96 -2.63
C ARG A 17 -1.65 -3.71 -3.47
N HIS A 18 -2.17 -4.75 -4.11
CA HIS A 18 -3.37 -4.62 -4.94
C HIS A 18 -4.60 -4.33 -4.09
N ARG A 19 -4.75 -4.99 -2.94
CA ARG A 19 -5.90 -4.81 -2.04
C ARG A 19 -5.86 -3.46 -1.33
N ILE A 20 -4.70 -3.04 -0.82
CA ILE A 20 -4.50 -1.78 -0.08
C ILE A 20 -4.84 -0.55 -0.92
N ARG A 21 -4.58 -0.57 -2.24
CA ARG A 21 -4.90 0.55 -3.13
C ARG A 21 -6.40 0.88 -3.17
N SER A 22 -7.24 -0.13 -3.02
CA SER A 22 -8.70 -0.01 -3.07
C SER A 22 -9.31 0.44 -1.74
N LEU A 23 -8.52 0.50 -0.66
CA LEU A 23 -9.02 0.82 0.67
C LEU A 23 -9.00 2.32 0.94
N GLU A 24 -10.00 2.74 1.72
CA GLU A 24 -10.12 4.08 2.29
C GLU A 24 -9.36 4.18 3.63
N GLU A 25 -9.30 5.40 4.17
CA GLU A 25 -8.48 5.71 5.36
C GLU A 25 -8.83 4.86 6.60
N GLY A 26 -10.12 4.63 6.86
CA GLY A 26 -10.58 3.86 8.03
C GLY A 26 -10.02 2.43 8.06
N PRO A 27 -10.33 1.59 7.04
CA PRO A 27 -9.76 0.25 6.92
C PRO A 27 -8.23 0.21 6.95
N LEU A 28 -7.55 1.20 6.34
CA LEU A 28 -6.09 1.28 6.37
C LEU A 28 -5.53 1.52 7.77
N ARG A 29 -6.19 2.35 8.58
CA ARG A 29 -5.79 2.59 9.97
C ARG A 29 -5.96 1.33 10.83
N GLU A 30 -7.02 0.55 10.58
CA GLU A 30 -7.22 -0.73 11.27
C GLU A 30 -6.11 -1.73 10.92
N LEU A 31 -5.78 -1.88 9.63
CA LEU A 31 -4.65 -2.72 9.20
C LEU A 31 -3.32 -2.25 9.77
N PHE A 32 -3.09 -0.93 9.84
CA PHE A 32 -1.86 -0.38 10.42
C PHE A 32 -1.70 -0.74 11.90
N GLN A 33 -2.78 -0.63 12.68
CA GLN A 33 -2.77 -1.01 14.10
C GLN A 33 -2.51 -2.50 14.26
N HIS A 34 -3.27 -3.34 13.54
CA HIS A 34 -3.09 -4.79 13.57
C HIS A 34 -1.66 -5.20 13.20
N GLU A 35 -1.12 -4.63 12.12
CA GLU A 35 0.23 -4.92 11.66
C GLU A 35 1.28 -4.48 12.67
N THR A 36 1.11 -3.32 13.33
CA THR A 36 2.07 -2.86 14.35
C THR A 36 2.04 -3.73 15.60
N GLU A 37 0.87 -4.29 15.95
CA GLU A 37 0.68 -5.13 17.14
C GLU A 37 1.07 -6.60 16.94
N HIS A 38 0.87 -7.16 15.73
CA HIS A 38 0.96 -8.61 15.50
C HIS A 38 2.01 -9.02 14.47
N GLY A 39 1.97 -8.44 13.26
CA GLY A 39 2.79 -8.90 12.13
C GLY A 39 4.17 -8.24 12.05
N ASN A 40 4.22 -6.95 12.37
CA ASN A 40 5.36 -6.04 12.29
C ASN A 40 6.19 -6.18 11.01
N ARG A 41 5.53 -6.46 9.87
CA ARG A 41 6.18 -6.58 8.57
C ARG A 41 6.44 -5.17 8.06
N ILE A 42 7.66 -4.68 8.26
CA ILE A 42 8.08 -3.32 7.85
C ILE A 42 7.64 -2.96 6.41
N PRO A 43 7.82 -3.83 5.40
CA PRO A 43 7.40 -3.49 4.03
C PRO A 43 5.88 -3.28 3.87
N VAL A 44 5.08 -3.94 4.71
CA VAL A 44 3.62 -3.82 4.72
C VAL A 44 3.19 -2.54 5.43
N LEU A 45 3.83 -2.21 6.57
CA LEU A 45 3.61 -0.94 7.26
C LEU A 45 3.95 0.27 6.35
N GLU A 46 5.06 0.22 5.62
CA GLU A 46 5.44 1.25 4.66
C GLU A 46 4.39 1.41 3.55
N LEU A 47 3.85 0.30 3.05
CA LEU A 47 2.82 0.28 2.02
C LEU A 47 1.50 0.90 2.51
N ILE A 48 1.05 0.56 3.72
CA ILE A 48 -0.15 1.14 4.34
C ILE A 48 0.06 2.63 4.60
N HIS A 49 1.23 3.01 5.15
CA HIS A 49 1.56 4.40 5.42
C HIS A 49 1.64 5.25 4.15
N ALA A 50 2.23 4.71 3.07
CA ALA A 50 2.25 5.38 1.77
C ALA A 50 0.83 5.67 1.26
N ARG A 51 -0.08 4.69 1.34
CA ARG A 51 -1.46 4.85 0.92
C ARG A 51 -2.23 5.87 1.78
N LEU A 52 -2.04 5.84 3.10
CA LEU A 52 -2.62 6.84 4.01
C LEU A 52 -2.15 8.26 3.66
N ARG A 53 -0.87 8.43 3.29
CA ARG A 53 -0.34 9.72 2.83
C ARG A 53 -0.97 10.18 1.52
N GLU A 54 -1.16 9.27 0.56
CA GLU A 54 -1.85 9.59 -0.70
C GLU A 54 -3.25 10.15 -0.43
N LEU A 55 -4.04 9.47 0.41
CA LEU A 55 -5.40 9.90 0.76
C LEU A 55 -5.43 11.25 1.49
N THR A 56 -4.50 11.51 2.42
CA THR A 56 -4.42 12.80 3.13
C THR A 56 -4.01 13.97 2.24
N HIS A 57 -3.29 13.72 1.14
CA HIS A 57 -2.93 14.75 0.16
C HIS A 57 -4.00 14.93 -0.95
N GLY A 58 -5.17 14.31 -0.80
CA GLY A 58 -6.28 14.44 -1.74
C GLY A 58 -6.15 13.57 -2.99
N ALA A 59 -5.30 12.53 -2.98
CA ALA A 59 -5.32 11.54 -4.04
C ALA A 59 -6.60 10.71 -3.95
N GLU A 60 -7.48 10.83 -4.95
CA GLU A 60 -8.58 9.88 -5.11
C GLU A 60 -8.01 8.46 -5.38
N PRO A 61 -8.67 7.38 -4.93
CA PRO A 61 -8.27 6.02 -5.25
C PRO A 61 -8.15 5.82 -6.76
N SER A 62 -6.92 5.91 -7.28
CA SER A 62 -6.69 5.63 -8.70
C SER A 62 -6.82 4.12 -8.92
N PRO A 63 -7.74 3.66 -9.79
CA PRO A 63 -7.65 2.30 -10.31
C PRO A 63 -6.32 2.25 -11.08
N GLY A 64 -5.31 1.60 -10.49
CA GLY A 64 -3.92 1.84 -10.83
C GLY A 64 -3.64 1.90 -12.32
N ASP A 65 -3.23 3.08 -12.80
CA ASP A 65 -2.82 3.27 -14.20
C ASP A 65 -1.34 2.87 -14.34
N PRO A 66 -1.02 1.76 -15.04
CA PRO A 66 0.36 1.26 -15.17
C PRO A 66 1.25 2.14 -16.07
N ALA A 67 0.71 3.23 -16.64
CA ALA A 67 1.42 4.08 -17.60
C ALA A 67 2.39 5.10 -16.96
N ASN A 68 2.33 5.35 -15.65
CA ASN A 68 3.17 6.35 -14.97
C ASN A 68 4.45 5.74 -14.37
N THR A 69 5.28 5.10 -15.20
CA THR A 69 6.65 4.76 -14.80
C THR A 69 7.59 5.92 -15.13
N PRO A 70 8.38 6.46 -14.17
CA PRO A 70 9.41 7.45 -14.49
C PRO A 70 10.42 6.79 -15.43
N ARG A 71 10.52 7.31 -16.66
CA ARG A 71 11.56 6.90 -17.62
C ARG A 71 12.92 7.23 -17.01
N VAL A 72 13.65 6.22 -16.56
CA VAL A 72 15.07 6.35 -16.22
C VAL A 72 15.82 6.61 -17.52
N ALA A 73 16.26 7.85 -17.73
CA ALA A 73 17.19 8.18 -18.81
C ALA A 73 18.54 7.50 -18.50
N GLY A 74 18.99 6.62 -19.40
CA GLY A 74 20.29 5.96 -19.27
C GLY A 74 21.46 6.96 -19.35
N PRO A 75 22.66 6.60 -18.82
CA PRO A 75 23.78 7.52 -18.75
C PRO A 75 24.38 7.80 -20.14
N PRO A 76 24.89 9.02 -20.40
CA PRO A 76 25.57 9.33 -21.65
C PRO A 76 26.85 8.52 -21.76
N THR A 77 27.08 7.93 -22.93
CA THR A 77 28.33 7.27 -23.28
C THR A 77 29.21 8.30 -23.97
N ASP A 78 30.39 8.58 -23.42
CA ASP A 78 31.55 9.11 -24.14
C ASP A 78 32.72 8.17 -23.86
#